data_AF-A0A521GES3-F1
#
_entry.id   AF-A0A521GES3-F1
#
_cell.length_a   1.000
_cell.length_b   1.000
_cell.length_c   1.000
_cell.angle_alpha   90.00
_cell.angle_beta   90.00
_cell.angle_gamma   90.00
#
_symmetry.space_group_name_H-M   'P 1'
#
loop_
_entity.id
_entity.type
_entity.pdbx_description
1 polymer ?
#
loop_
_entity_poly.entity_id
_entity_poly.type
_entity_poly.pdbx_seq_one_letter_code
_entity_poly.pdbx_strand_id
1 'polypeptide(L)'
;MISSLSRLTDFKTCPDREIFERDRINKFEAAHTEPLHKLSRVGHQQDWYRLIQLQHLGCPTRLIDWSIDNLTAMYFATNNFEKDGALFSIPVFWNHRTWEELQDTDPYNLPEPMMITPVVSSSLGKEFPGLRNLTHQMGKFFVAPISYSHIPIEQLSICEGLISKIIITKEAKQDIRNSLGFDEAFIYSHLSSKLSNL
;
A
#
# COMPACT_ATOMS: atom_id res chain seq x y z
N MET A 1 -10.86 -7.69 -1.51
CA MET A 1 -9.63 -7.20 -0.86
C MET A 1 -9.97 -6.08 0.10
N ILE A 2 -9.49 -6.15 1.35
CA ILE A 2 -9.69 -5.12 2.39
C ILE A 2 -8.32 -4.66 2.93
N SER A 3 -8.25 -3.45 3.50
CA SER A 3 -7.02 -2.91 4.09
C SER A 3 -6.58 -3.63 5.36
N SER A 4 -5.34 -3.39 5.81
CA SER A 4 -4.82 -3.96 7.05
C SER A 4 -5.54 -3.44 8.28
N LEU A 5 -5.91 -2.14 8.28
CA LEU A 5 -6.73 -1.54 9.33
C LEU A 5 -8.09 -2.24 9.49
N SER A 6 -8.73 -2.59 8.38
CA SER A 6 -10.05 -3.24 8.38
C SER A 6 -10.03 -4.72 8.74
N ARG A 7 -8.85 -5.35 8.83
CA ARG A 7 -8.69 -6.72 9.32
C ARG A 7 -8.65 -6.82 10.84
N LEU A 8 -8.47 -5.70 11.54
CA LEU A 8 -8.50 -5.67 12.99
C LEU A 8 -9.96 -5.82 13.45
N THR A 9 -10.23 -6.90 14.19
CA THR A 9 -11.57 -7.35 14.61
C THR A 9 -12.27 -6.42 15.60
N ASP A 10 -11.56 -5.43 16.13
CA ASP A 10 -12.00 -4.68 17.31
C ASP A 10 -12.66 -3.34 16.97
N PHE A 11 -12.66 -2.93 15.70
CA PHE A 11 -13.25 -1.66 15.30
C PHE A 11 -14.74 -1.80 14.96
N LYS A 12 -15.58 -1.45 15.93
CA LYS A 12 -17.04 -1.47 15.79
C LYS A 12 -17.58 -0.31 14.96
N THR A 13 -16.85 0.81 14.84
CA THR A 13 -17.31 2.01 14.11
C THR A 13 -16.20 2.73 13.33
N CYS A 14 -16.58 3.60 12.40
CA CYS A 14 -15.69 4.44 11.58
C CYS A 14 -14.80 5.40 12.41
N PRO A 15 -15.33 6.13 13.42
CA PRO A 15 -14.51 7.00 14.28
C PRO A 15 -13.36 6.27 14.96
N ASP A 16 -13.57 5.04 15.43
CA ASP A 16 -12.54 4.27 16.14
C ASP A 16 -11.31 3.99 15.25
N ARG A 17 -11.52 3.83 13.94
CA ARG A 17 -10.45 3.57 12.97
C ARG A 17 -9.63 4.81 12.68
N GLU A 18 -10.29 5.94 12.50
CA GLU A 18 -9.59 7.21 12.33
C GLU A 18 -8.77 7.54 13.56
N ILE A 19 -9.38 7.42 14.75
CA ILE A 19 -8.70 7.65 16.03
C ILE A 19 -7.48 6.72 16.14
N PHE A 20 -7.63 5.44 15.80
CA PHE A 20 -6.52 4.49 15.82
C PHE A 20 -5.39 4.89 14.88
N GLU A 21 -5.70 5.19 13.62
CA GLU A 21 -4.69 5.53 12.61
C GLU A 21 -3.97 6.83 12.96
N ARG A 22 -4.70 7.84 13.45
CA ARG A 22 -4.13 9.09 13.97
C ARG A 22 -3.27 8.88 15.21
N ASP A 23 -3.68 8.05 16.16
CA ASP A 23 -2.87 7.70 17.33
C ASP A 23 -1.55 7.05 16.92
N ARG A 24 -1.55 6.17 15.91
CA ARG A 24 -0.32 5.58 15.36
C ARG A 24 0.58 6.61 14.70
N ILE A 25 0.01 7.57 13.96
CA ILE A 25 0.79 8.69 13.42
C ILE A 25 1.43 9.50 14.55
N ASN A 26 0.66 9.92 15.55
CA ASN A 26 1.18 10.73 16.65
C ASN A 26 2.31 10.01 17.41
N LYS A 27 2.17 8.69 17.62
CA LYS A 27 3.24 7.86 18.21
C LYS A 27 4.46 7.75 17.30
N PHE A 28 4.25 7.60 15.99
CA PHE A 28 5.35 7.59 15.02
C PHE A 28 6.12 8.92 15.06
N GLU A 29 5.43 10.05 15.10
CA GLU A 29 6.04 11.38 15.23
C GLU A 29 6.82 11.56 16.52
N ALA A 30 6.27 11.13 17.65
CA ALA A 30 6.94 11.24 18.95
C ALA A 30 8.22 10.38 19.00
N ALA A 31 8.24 9.25 18.28
CA ALA A 31 9.37 8.31 18.27
C ALA A 31 10.41 8.60 17.18
N HIS A 32 10.05 9.31 16.10
CA HIS A 32 10.92 9.57 14.96
C HIS A 32 11.10 11.08 14.76
N THR A 33 12.25 11.60 15.19
CA THR A 33 12.75 12.95 14.88
C THR A 33 13.38 13.07 13.48
N GLU A 34 13.26 12.01 12.66
CA GLU A 34 13.72 11.91 11.27
C GLU A 34 13.30 13.14 10.45
N PRO A 35 14.00 13.47 9.35
CA PRO A 35 13.91 14.75 8.67
C PRO A 35 12.65 14.85 7.81
N LEU A 36 11.47 14.78 8.43
CA LEU A 36 10.17 15.18 7.86
C LEU A 36 10.18 16.63 7.36
N HIS A 37 11.21 17.41 7.75
CA HIS A 37 11.48 18.75 7.24
C HIS A 37 12.01 18.79 5.79
N LYS A 38 12.50 17.67 5.23
CA LYS A 38 12.97 17.59 3.83
C LYS A 38 11.82 17.46 2.83
N LEU A 39 10.67 16.95 3.26
CA LEU A 39 9.45 17.00 2.48
C LEU A 39 8.84 18.38 2.65
N SER A 40 8.38 18.98 1.55
CA SER A 40 7.72 20.28 1.64
C SER A 40 6.55 20.17 2.62
N ARG A 41 6.48 21.08 3.60
CA ARG A 41 5.36 21.16 4.57
C ARG A 41 4.09 21.73 3.94
N VAL A 42 3.93 21.57 2.63
CA VAL A 42 2.83 22.21 1.92
C VAL A 42 1.62 21.30 1.99
N GLY A 43 0.54 21.81 2.56
CA GLY A 43 -0.74 21.12 2.70
C GLY A 43 -0.64 19.74 3.37
N HIS A 44 -1.33 18.75 2.81
CA HIS A 44 -1.54 17.42 3.39
C HIS A 44 -0.50 16.36 2.98
N GLN A 45 0.50 16.71 2.17
CA GLN A 45 1.54 15.77 1.72
C GLN A 45 2.27 15.08 2.88
N GLN A 46 2.49 15.78 3.99
CA GLN A 46 3.17 15.21 5.14
C GLN A 46 2.32 14.13 5.84
N ASP A 47 1.01 14.29 5.86
CA ASP A 47 0.07 13.31 6.43
C ASP A 47 0.02 12.05 5.57
N TRP A 48 -0.03 12.22 4.23
CA TRP A 48 0.10 11.10 3.29
C TRP A 48 1.42 10.37 3.45
N TYR A 49 2.53 11.10 3.55
CA TYR A 49 3.84 10.50 3.77
C TYR A 49 3.87 9.65 5.03
N ARG A 50 3.39 10.18 6.16
CA ARG A 50 3.33 9.44 7.44
C ARG A 50 2.50 8.17 7.30
N LEU A 51 1.35 8.27 6.64
CA LEU A 51 0.47 7.13 6.42
C LEU A 51 1.14 6.01 5.61
N ILE A 52 1.87 6.38 4.55
CA ILE A 52 2.65 5.45 3.73
C ILE A 52 3.78 4.81 4.54
N GLN A 53 4.49 5.59 5.36
CA GLN A 53 5.55 5.08 6.21
C GLN A 53 5.01 4.09 7.26
N LEU A 54 3.87 4.38 7.88
CA LEU A 54 3.20 3.45 8.78
C LEU A 54 2.88 2.11 8.10
N GLN A 55 2.32 2.14 6.88
CA GLN A 55 2.02 0.94 6.11
C GLN A 55 3.29 0.10 5.89
N HIS A 56 4.40 0.73 5.51
CA HIS A 56 5.67 0.04 5.30
C HIS A 56 6.34 -0.47 6.59
N LEU A 57 6.04 0.14 7.74
CA LEU A 57 6.47 -0.34 9.06
C LEU A 57 5.57 -1.47 9.60
N GLY A 58 4.61 -1.95 8.80
CA GLY A 58 3.68 -3.00 9.22
C GLY A 58 2.60 -2.52 10.18
N CYS A 59 2.47 -1.21 10.39
CA CYS A 59 1.35 -0.66 11.14
C CYS A 59 0.07 -0.80 10.31
N PRO A 60 -1.05 -1.25 10.90
CA PRO A 60 -2.31 -1.33 10.18
C PRO A 60 -2.76 0.06 9.71
N THR A 61 -2.95 0.22 8.41
CA THR A 61 -3.47 1.44 7.77
C THR A 61 -4.61 1.09 6.83
N ARG A 62 -5.36 2.12 6.40
CA ARG A 62 -6.40 1.95 5.38
C ARG A 62 -5.85 1.82 3.95
N LEU A 63 -4.54 2.00 3.75
CA LEU A 63 -3.91 1.82 2.45
C LEU A 63 -3.99 0.34 2.04
N ILE A 64 -4.21 0.13 0.75
CA ILE A 64 -4.13 -1.18 0.10
C ILE A 64 -3.01 -1.10 -0.93
N ASP A 65 -2.02 -1.98 -0.83
CA ASP A 65 -0.92 -2.06 -1.77
C ASP A 65 -1.39 -2.51 -3.16
N TRP A 66 -0.94 -1.80 -4.20
CA TRP A 66 -1.12 -2.12 -5.60
C TRP A 66 0.22 -2.05 -6.32
N SER A 67 0.37 -2.79 -7.42
CA SER A 67 1.53 -2.69 -8.30
C SER A 67 1.06 -2.47 -9.73
N ILE A 68 1.81 -1.67 -10.49
CA ILE A 68 1.63 -1.59 -11.96
C ILE A 68 2.41 -2.68 -12.70
N ASP A 69 3.26 -3.44 -12.01
CA ASP A 69 3.93 -4.61 -12.57
C ASP A 69 3.12 -5.89 -12.28
N ASN A 70 2.66 -6.53 -13.35
CA ASN A 70 1.81 -7.71 -13.25
C ASN A 70 2.54 -8.90 -12.60
N LEU A 71 3.86 -9.01 -12.80
CA LEU A 71 4.63 -10.11 -12.22
C LEU A 71 4.82 -9.93 -10.71
N THR A 72 5.09 -8.70 -10.26
CA THR A 72 5.11 -8.33 -8.85
C THR A 72 3.76 -8.57 -8.19
N ALA A 73 2.65 -8.19 -8.83
CA ALA A 73 1.32 -8.48 -8.31
C ALA A 73 1.05 -10.00 -8.22
N MET A 74 1.49 -10.77 -9.23
CA MET A 74 1.40 -12.23 -9.26
C MET A 74 2.24 -12.89 -8.15
N TYR A 75 3.45 -12.37 -7.88
CA TYR A 75 4.29 -12.79 -6.77
C TYR A 75 3.53 -12.71 -5.44
N PHE A 76 2.88 -11.58 -5.17
CA PHE A 76 2.12 -11.41 -3.92
C PHE A 76 0.88 -12.31 -3.87
N ALA A 77 0.17 -12.48 -4.98
CA ALA A 77 -1.01 -13.34 -5.03
C ALA A 77 -0.68 -14.83 -4.79
N THR A 78 0.57 -15.23 -5.05
CA THR A 78 1.07 -16.60 -4.86
C THR A 78 1.84 -16.82 -3.55
N ASN A 79 1.97 -15.80 -2.69
CA ASN A 79 2.87 -15.86 -1.53
C ASN A 79 2.42 -16.79 -0.39
N ASN A 80 1.14 -17.17 -0.35
CA ASN A 80 0.61 -18.14 0.62
C ASN A 80 0.21 -19.44 -0.09
N PHE A 81 1.02 -20.49 0.03
CA PHE A 81 0.82 -21.78 -0.64
C PHE A 81 -0.35 -22.62 -0.09
N GLU A 82 -0.85 -22.31 1.11
CA GLU A 82 -1.87 -23.13 1.78
C GLU A 82 -3.31 -22.77 1.38
N LYS A 83 -3.51 -21.64 0.71
CA LYS A 83 -4.82 -21.09 0.38
C LYS A 83 -4.83 -20.52 -1.03
N ASP A 84 -6.00 -20.46 -1.64
CA ASP A 84 -6.16 -19.78 -2.92
C ASP A 84 -5.74 -18.31 -2.81
N GLY A 85 -5.10 -17.82 -3.85
CA GLY A 85 -4.77 -16.42 -4.05
C GLY A 85 -5.81 -15.76 -4.95
N ALA A 86 -5.71 -14.44 -5.05
CA ALA A 86 -6.47 -13.69 -6.03
C ALA A 86 -5.61 -12.54 -6.58
N LEU A 87 -5.62 -12.40 -7.90
CA LEU A 87 -5.10 -11.22 -8.59
C LEU A 87 -6.28 -10.31 -8.91
N PHE A 88 -6.17 -9.04 -8.50
CA PHE A 88 -7.16 -8.02 -8.79
C PHE A 88 -6.55 -7.03 -9.78
N SER A 89 -7.34 -6.57 -10.75
CA SER A 89 -6.94 -5.51 -11.68
C SER A 89 -7.99 -4.42 -11.76
N ILE A 90 -7.52 -3.18 -11.95
CA ILE A 90 -8.32 -1.97 -12.14
C ILE A 90 -7.65 -1.13 -13.23
N PRO A 91 -8.38 -0.30 -14.02
CA PRO A 91 -7.75 0.58 -14.98
C PRO A 91 -6.70 1.51 -14.33
N VAL A 92 -5.50 1.57 -14.91
CA VAL A 92 -4.29 2.22 -14.33
C VAL A 92 -4.51 3.69 -13.94
N PHE A 93 -5.39 4.39 -14.65
CA PHE A 93 -5.68 5.81 -14.44
C PHE A 93 -6.99 6.07 -13.69
N TRP A 94 -7.68 5.02 -13.21
CA TRP A 94 -8.93 5.21 -12.49
C TRP A 94 -8.69 6.00 -11.21
N ASN A 95 -9.39 7.14 -11.11
CA ASN A 95 -9.31 8.14 -10.05
C ASN A 95 -7.89 8.31 -9.47
N HIS A 96 -6.91 8.44 -10.36
CA HIS A 96 -5.52 8.58 -9.96
C HIS A 96 -5.25 9.99 -9.44
N ARG A 97 -4.43 10.10 -8.40
CA ARG A 97 -3.90 11.36 -7.88
C ARG A 97 -2.37 11.32 -7.87
N THR A 98 -1.76 12.40 -8.38
CA THR A 98 -0.32 12.62 -8.29
C THR A 98 0.06 13.14 -6.91
N TRP A 99 1.34 13.10 -6.58
CA TRP A 99 1.83 13.59 -5.30
C TRP A 99 1.58 15.09 -5.10
N GLU A 100 1.65 15.88 -6.17
CA GLU A 100 1.35 17.31 -6.16
C GLU A 100 -0.11 17.55 -5.81
N GLU A 101 -1.03 16.77 -6.37
CA GLU A 101 -2.48 16.88 -6.08
C GLU A 101 -2.83 16.46 -4.64
N LEU A 102 -1.99 15.62 -4.00
CA LEU A 102 -2.16 15.25 -2.59
C LEU A 102 -1.87 16.40 -1.62
N GLN A 103 -1.26 17.49 -2.09
CA GLN A 103 -1.07 18.70 -1.28
C GLN A 103 -2.40 19.25 -0.78
N ASP A 104 -3.42 19.24 -1.62
CA ASP A 104 -4.72 19.86 -1.31
C ASP A 104 -5.77 18.80 -0.92
N THR A 105 -5.35 17.55 -0.69
CA THR A 105 -6.24 16.43 -0.38
C THR A 105 -5.98 15.92 1.05
N ASP A 106 -6.89 16.20 1.98
CA ASP A 106 -6.82 15.66 3.34
C ASP A 106 -7.03 14.13 3.32
N PRO A 107 -6.04 13.32 3.77
CA PRO A 107 -6.19 11.88 3.83
C PRO A 107 -7.43 11.41 4.61
N TYR A 108 -7.89 12.18 5.60
CA TYR A 108 -8.99 11.80 6.49
C TYR A 108 -10.36 12.31 6.03
N ASN A 109 -10.39 13.21 5.05
CA ASN A 109 -11.63 13.76 4.49
C ASN A 109 -11.70 13.52 2.98
N LEU A 110 -11.60 12.26 2.58
CA LEU A 110 -11.65 11.86 1.17
C LEU A 110 -13.09 11.86 0.66
N PRO A 111 -13.38 12.50 -0.49
CA PRO A 111 -14.71 12.49 -1.09
C PRO A 111 -15.07 11.12 -1.66
N GLU A 112 -14.09 10.37 -2.15
CA GLU A 112 -14.26 9.10 -2.84
C GLU A 112 -12.96 8.28 -2.81
N PRO A 113 -13.02 6.96 -3.08
CA PRO A 113 -11.81 6.15 -3.17
C PRO A 113 -10.96 6.52 -4.38
N MET A 114 -9.65 6.45 -4.23
CA MET A 114 -8.68 6.90 -5.24
C MET A 114 -7.43 6.01 -5.28
N MET A 115 -6.71 6.10 -6.40
CA MET A 115 -5.38 5.53 -6.55
C MET A 115 -4.33 6.62 -6.35
N ILE A 116 -3.35 6.41 -5.49
CA ILE A 116 -2.26 7.35 -5.27
C ILE A 116 -0.93 6.76 -5.70
N THR A 117 -0.06 7.60 -6.25
CA THR A 117 1.35 7.25 -6.49
C THR A 117 2.23 8.16 -5.66
N PRO A 118 2.90 7.62 -4.63
CA PRO A 118 3.84 8.42 -3.86
C PRO A 118 5.03 8.84 -4.72
N VAL A 119 5.49 10.08 -4.56
CA VAL A 119 6.79 10.45 -5.12
C VAL A 119 7.87 9.99 -4.16
N VAL A 120 8.67 9.03 -4.62
CA VAL A 120 9.93 8.68 -3.98
C VAL A 120 11.02 9.40 -4.74
N SER A 121 11.53 10.51 -4.19
CA SER A 121 12.79 11.04 -4.72
C SER A 121 13.89 10.01 -4.51
N SER A 122 14.85 9.95 -5.45
CA SER A 122 15.96 9.00 -5.38
C SER A 122 16.82 9.17 -4.12
N SER A 123 16.83 10.35 -3.50
CA SER A 123 17.48 10.60 -2.20
C SER A 123 16.67 10.03 -1.04
N LEU A 124 15.35 10.20 -1.01
CA LEU A 124 14.49 9.63 0.03
C LEU A 124 14.46 8.10 0.00
N GLY A 125 14.46 7.49 -1.19
CA GLY A 125 14.54 6.03 -1.32
C GLY A 125 15.83 5.42 -0.77
N LYS A 126 16.93 6.18 -0.67
CA LYS A 126 18.17 5.70 -0.04
C LYS A 126 18.09 5.72 1.49
N GLU A 127 17.42 6.72 2.04
CA GLU A 127 17.26 6.91 3.48
C GLU A 127 16.17 5.98 4.07
N PHE A 128 15.14 5.63 3.29
CA PHE A 128 13.97 4.89 3.79
C PHE A 128 13.73 3.57 3.02
N PRO A 129 14.01 2.40 3.63
CA PRO A 129 13.81 1.09 3.00
C PRO A 129 12.38 0.84 2.50
N GLY A 130 11.35 1.38 3.17
CA GLY A 130 9.95 1.28 2.74
C GLY A 130 9.71 1.92 1.38
N LEU A 131 10.18 3.15 1.20
CA LEU A 131 10.10 3.87 -0.08
C LEU A 131 10.94 3.19 -1.16
N ARG A 132 12.08 2.60 -0.80
CA ARG A 132 12.87 1.80 -1.74
C ARG A 132 12.10 0.58 -2.24
N ASN A 133 11.46 -0.15 -1.34
CA ASN A 133 10.65 -1.32 -1.71
C ASN A 133 9.46 -0.90 -2.58
N LEU A 134 8.80 0.21 -2.24
CA LEU A 134 7.72 0.78 -3.06
C LEU A 134 8.16 1.04 -4.50
N THR A 135 9.33 1.65 -4.72
CA THR A 135 9.85 1.91 -6.06
C THR A 135 10.14 0.61 -6.82
N HIS A 136 10.79 -0.38 -6.19
CA HIS A 136 11.08 -1.68 -6.83
C HIS A 136 9.82 -2.45 -7.20
N GLN A 137 8.80 -2.36 -6.36
CA GLN A 137 7.51 -3.02 -6.57
C GLN A 137 6.59 -2.24 -7.52
N MET A 138 7.07 -1.12 -8.07
CA MET A 138 6.27 -0.15 -8.83
C MET A 138 4.94 0.17 -8.13
N GLY A 139 5.04 0.42 -6.84
CA GLY A 139 3.93 0.46 -5.91
C GLY A 139 3.03 1.67 -6.09
N LYS A 140 1.74 1.42 -6.03
CA LYS A 140 0.67 2.40 -5.86
C LYS A 140 -0.12 2.01 -4.62
N PHE A 141 -0.94 2.93 -4.13
CA PHE A 141 -1.93 2.59 -3.11
C PHE A 141 -3.33 2.88 -3.59
N PHE A 142 -4.25 1.96 -3.29
CA PHE A 142 -5.67 2.29 -3.26
C PHE A 142 -6.01 2.76 -1.85
N VAL A 143 -6.83 3.80 -1.76
CA VAL A 143 -7.31 4.34 -0.49
C VAL A 143 -8.77 4.73 -0.63
N ALA A 144 -9.60 4.22 0.29
CA ALA A 144 -10.99 4.61 0.42
C ALA A 144 -11.17 5.60 1.59
N PRO A 145 -12.24 6.43 1.58
CA PRO A 145 -12.65 7.17 2.76
C PRO A 145 -12.78 6.23 3.97
N ILE A 146 -12.47 6.71 5.18
CA ILE A 146 -12.49 5.86 6.38
C ILE A 146 -13.84 5.16 6.58
N SER A 147 -14.93 5.87 6.28
CA SER A 147 -16.30 5.34 6.33
C SER A 147 -16.50 4.10 5.47
N TYR A 148 -15.81 3.97 4.34
CA TYR A 148 -15.92 2.85 3.41
C TYR A 148 -14.76 1.85 3.52
N SER A 149 -13.71 2.17 4.29
CA SER A 149 -12.48 1.38 4.36
C SER A 149 -12.66 -0.10 4.77
N HIS A 150 -13.78 -0.48 5.40
CA HIS A 150 -14.08 -1.89 5.72
C HIS A 150 -14.66 -2.67 4.56
N ILE A 151 -15.28 -1.99 3.61
CA ILE A 151 -15.95 -2.64 2.51
C ILE A 151 -14.85 -3.16 1.58
N PRO A 152 -14.86 -4.45 1.23
CA PRO A 152 -13.96 -4.98 0.22
C PRO A 152 -14.05 -4.15 -1.05
N ILE A 153 -12.92 -3.85 -1.67
CA ILE A 153 -12.86 -2.95 -2.84
C ILE A 153 -13.81 -3.39 -3.97
N GLU A 154 -13.93 -4.70 -4.21
CA GLU A 154 -14.81 -5.32 -5.19
C GLU A 154 -16.31 -5.24 -4.85
N GLN A 155 -16.65 -4.77 -3.65
CA GLN A 155 -18.02 -4.54 -3.20
C GLN A 155 -18.36 -3.04 -3.12
N LEU A 156 -17.40 -2.15 -3.41
CA LEU A 156 -17.68 -0.72 -3.50
C LEU A 156 -18.44 -0.44 -4.79
N SER A 157 -19.61 0.19 -4.70
CA SER A 157 -20.43 0.54 -5.88
C SER A 157 -19.68 1.40 -6.89
N ILE A 158 -18.82 2.31 -6.44
CA ILE A 158 -17.98 3.14 -7.33
C ILE A 158 -16.94 2.33 -8.11
N CYS A 159 -16.63 1.11 -7.67
CA CYS A 159 -15.71 0.19 -8.33
C CYS A 159 -16.42 -0.89 -9.16
N GLU A 160 -17.75 -0.86 -9.24
CA GLU A 160 -18.54 -1.82 -10.00
C GLU A 160 -18.17 -1.79 -11.49
N GLY A 161 -17.92 -2.97 -12.07
CA GLY A 161 -17.48 -3.12 -13.46
C GLY A 161 -16.02 -2.69 -13.74
N LEU A 162 -15.32 -2.11 -12.77
CA LEU A 162 -13.92 -1.68 -12.94
C LEU A 162 -12.91 -2.71 -12.46
N ILE A 163 -13.32 -3.59 -11.54
CA ILE A 163 -12.44 -4.58 -10.94
C ILE A 163 -12.62 -5.93 -11.60
N SER A 164 -11.53 -6.48 -12.14
CA SER A 164 -11.45 -7.89 -12.51
C SER A 164 -10.73 -8.67 -11.42
N LYS A 165 -11.19 -9.90 -11.17
CA LYS A 165 -10.62 -10.81 -10.17
C LYS A 165 -10.33 -12.16 -10.82
N ILE A 166 -9.08 -12.57 -10.77
CA ILE A 166 -8.62 -13.90 -11.18
C ILE A 166 -8.27 -14.69 -9.93
N ILE A 167 -8.87 -15.86 -9.75
CA ILE A 167 -8.52 -16.78 -8.67
C ILE A 167 -7.30 -17.59 -9.07
N ILE A 168 -6.31 -17.65 -8.20
CA ILE A 168 -5.13 -18.48 -8.36
C ILE A 168 -5.25 -19.61 -7.34
N THR A 169 -5.56 -20.81 -7.81
CA THR A 169 -5.72 -21.96 -6.92
C THR A 169 -4.41 -22.26 -6.21
N LYS A 170 -4.49 -22.75 -4.96
CA LYS A 170 -3.30 -23.11 -4.18
C LYS A 170 -2.38 -24.09 -4.91
N GLU A 171 -2.95 -25.02 -5.70
CA GLU A 171 -2.20 -26.01 -6.48
C GLU A 171 -1.35 -25.38 -7.58
N ALA A 172 -1.82 -24.30 -8.21
CA ALA A 172 -1.11 -23.64 -9.30
C ALA A 172 0.05 -22.74 -8.83
N LYS A 173 0.11 -22.40 -7.54
CA LYS A 173 1.04 -21.37 -7.02
C LYS A 173 2.50 -21.74 -7.20
N GLN A 174 2.88 -23.01 -7.00
CA GLN A 174 4.26 -23.43 -7.11
C GLN A 174 4.78 -23.27 -8.54
N ASP A 175 4.01 -23.71 -9.53
CA ASP A 175 4.38 -23.60 -10.94
C ASP A 175 4.47 -22.15 -11.39
N ILE A 176 3.53 -21.31 -10.95
CA ILE A 176 3.58 -19.87 -11.20
C ILE A 176 4.84 -19.26 -10.58
N ARG A 177 5.14 -19.55 -9.30
CA ARG A 177 6.32 -19.01 -8.60
C ARG A 177 7.62 -19.39 -9.31
N ASN A 178 7.73 -20.64 -9.78
CA ASN A 178 8.88 -21.11 -10.56
C ASN A 178 9.02 -20.36 -11.90
N SER A 179 7.90 -19.91 -12.47
CA SER A 179 7.85 -19.23 -13.77
C SER A 179 8.08 -17.71 -13.70
N LEU A 180 8.03 -17.08 -12.51
CA LEU A 180 8.18 -15.63 -12.37
C LEU A 180 9.59 -15.12 -12.69
N GLY A 181 10.60 -15.97 -12.62
CA GLY A 181 11.98 -15.60 -12.94
C GLY A 181 12.67 -14.69 -11.90
N PHE A 182 12.03 -14.43 -10.76
CA PHE A 182 12.61 -13.70 -9.64
C PHE A 182 12.08 -14.19 -8.29
N ASP A 183 12.81 -13.86 -7.23
CA ASP A 183 12.54 -14.29 -5.87
C ASP A 183 12.27 -13.12 -4.91
N GLU A 184 12.25 -13.43 -3.61
CA GLU A 184 12.02 -12.45 -2.56
C GLU A 184 13.11 -11.37 -2.49
N ALA A 185 14.36 -11.67 -2.87
CA ALA A 185 15.45 -10.71 -2.85
C ALA A 185 15.32 -9.65 -3.95
N PHE A 186 14.65 -9.98 -5.05
CA PHE A 186 14.26 -9.02 -6.08
C PHE A 186 13.18 -8.04 -5.56
N ILE A 187 12.16 -8.57 -4.88
CA ILE A 187 11.02 -7.79 -4.36
C ILE A 187 11.43 -6.89 -3.19
N TYR A 188 12.36 -7.36 -2.37
CA TYR A 188 12.86 -6.65 -1.21
C TYR A 188 14.36 -6.42 -1.36
N SER A 189 14.71 -5.31 -2.03
CA SER A 189 16.10 -4.98 -2.37
C SER A 189 17.03 -4.80 -1.17
N HIS A 190 16.50 -4.76 0.06
CA HIS A 190 17.30 -4.74 1.28
C HIS A 190 17.81 -6.13 1.68
N LEU A 191 17.13 -7.20 1.26
CA LEU A 191 17.52 -8.58 1.48
C LEU A 191 18.68 -9.00 0.56
N SER A 192 18.76 -8.45 -0.66
CA SER A 192 19.88 -8.70 -1.58
C SER A 192 21.22 -8.19 -1.02
N SER A 193 21.21 -7.07 -0.29
CA SER A 193 22.43 -6.50 0.34
C SER A 193 23.01 -7.34 1.50
N LYS A 194 22.25 -8.29 2.05
CA LYS A 194 22.74 -9.23 3.08
C LYS A 194 23.37 -10.48 2.48
N LEU A 195 23.00 -10.87 1.27
CA LEU A 195 23.55 -12.04 0.58
C LEU A 195 24.91 -11.75 -0.07
N SER A 196 25.25 -10.48 -0.33
CA SER A 196 26.56 -10.07 -0.85
C SER A 196 27.67 -9.97 0.22
N ASN A 197 27.36 -10.26 1.49
CA ASN A 197 28.29 -10.24 2.62
C ASN A 197 28.45 -11.62 3.29
N LEU A 198 28.02 -12.68 2.61
CA LEU A 198 28.26 -14.09 2.96
C LEU A 198 29.07 -14.74 1.83
#